data_AF-A0A2G0E671-F1
#
_entry.id   AF-A0A2G0E671-F1
#
_cell.length_a   1.000
_cell.length_b   1.000
_cell.length_c   1.000
_cell.angle_alpha   90.00
_cell.angle_beta   90.00
_cell.angle_gamma   90.00
#
_symmetry.space_group_name_H-M   'P 1'
#
loop_
_entity.id
_entity.type
_entity.pdbx_description
1 polymer ?
#
loop_
_entity_poly.entity_id
_entity_poly.type
_entity_poly.pdbx_seq_one_letter_code
_entity_poly.pdbx_strand_id
1 'polypeptide(L)'
;DLVVTDVTMPEINGLEFIEAAQKERHNFEFMILSGYQEFDYLKEGMQLGAVNYLMKPVNKFELIESLKKIKTRLDQQNEQKNQQEIYQELLFSQWLSEELDEASEEEIIGQISEKQHRIVLIQLSRIHDPLINTWLKEHQQIFYY
;
A
#
# COMPACT_ATOMS: atom_id res chain seq x y z
N ASP A 1 -4.81 -3.68 -4.35
CA ASP A 1 -6.15 -3.93 -4.94
C ASP A 1 -6.10 -3.92 -6.45
N LEU A 2 -7.14 -4.42 -7.13
CA LEU A 2 -7.29 -4.37 -8.59
C LEU A 2 -8.41 -3.39 -8.98
N VAL A 3 -8.10 -2.48 -9.90
CA VAL A 3 -9.09 -1.63 -10.56
C VAL A 3 -9.29 -2.09 -12.00
N VAL A 4 -10.55 -2.34 -12.38
CA VAL A 4 -10.95 -2.65 -13.75
C VAL A 4 -11.65 -1.43 -14.32
N THR A 5 -11.12 -0.86 -15.40
CA THR A 5 -11.64 0.38 -16.02
C THR A 5 -11.90 0.20 -17.50
N ASP A 6 -12.84 0.97 -18.05
CA ASP A 6 -13.09 1.06 -19.48
C ASP A 6 -12.15 2.11 -20.09
N VAL A 7 -11.66 1.91 -21.31
CA VAL A 7 -10.91 2.96 -22.03
C VAL A 7 -11.81 4.17 -22.26
N THR A 8 -13.01 3.92 -22.77
CA THR A 8 -13.92 4.98 -23.18
C THR A 8 -14.97 5.20 -22.10
N MET A 9 -14.78 6.26 -21.30
CA MET A 9 -15.71 6.72 -20.26
C MET A 9 -16.07 8.19 -20.47
N PRO A 10 -17.26 8.64 -20.01
CA PRO A 10 -17.60 10.06 -19.99
C PRO A 10 -16.68 10.85 -19.04
N GLU A 11 -16.40 12.11 -19.37
CA GLU A 11 -15.62 13.09 -18.59
C GLU A 11 -14.11 12.80 -18.47
N ILE A 12 -13.72 11.61 -18.01
CA ILE A 12 -12.33 11.19 -17.85
C ILE A 12 -12.20 9.79 -18.44
N ASN A 13 -11.27 9.59 -19.36
CA ASN A 13 -11.05 8.28 -19.96
C ASN A 13 -10.23 7.36 -19.03
N GLY A 14 -10.25 6.05 -19.30
CA GLY A 14 -9.60 5.06 -18.42
C GLY A 14 -8.09 5.24 -18.25
N LEU A 15 -7.41 5.80 -19.25
CA LEU A 15 -5.97 6.05 -19.20
C LEU A 15 -5.64 7.29 -18.37
N GLU A 16 -6.40 8.37 -18.54
CA GLU A 16 -6.31 9.58 -17.74
C GLU A 16 -6.54 9.27 -16.25
N PHE A 17 -7.49 8.38 -15.96
CA PHE A 17 -7.73 7.89 -14.60
C PHE A 17 -6.51 7.15 -14.02
N ILE A 18 -5.89 6.25 -14.79
CA ILE A 18 -4.68 5.53 -14.35
C ILE A 18 -3.53 6.51 -14.09
N GLU A 19 -3.32 7.46 -14.99
CA GLU A 19 -2.27 8.47 -14.84
C GLU A 19 -2.49 9.33 -13.57
N ALA A 20 -3.72 9.76 -13.31
CA ALA A 20 -4.07 10.50 -12.11
C ALA A 20 -3.84 9.68 -10.83
N ALA A 21 -4.30 8.43 -10.81
CA ALA A 21 -4.13 7.54 -9.67
C ALA A 21 -2.64 7.27 -9.36
N GLN A 22 -1.80 7.16 -10.39
CA GLN A 22 -0.35 7.02 -10.22
C GLN A 22 0.32 8.28 -9.68
N LYS A 23 -0.09 9.47 -10.14
CA LYS A 23 0.42 10.75 -9.62
C LYS A 23 0.15 10.90 -8.13
N GLU A 24 -0.98 10.38 -7.64
CA GLU A 24 -1.32 10.33 -6.22
C GLU A 24 -0.63 9.20 -5.43
N ARG A 25 0.24 8.41 -6.09
CA ARG A 25 0.97 7.27 -5.52
C ARG A 25 0.07 6.17 -4.95
N HIS A 26 -1.12 6.00 -5.51
CA HIS A 26 -1.93 4.83 -5.16
C HIS A 26 -1.30 3.56 -5.74
N ASN A 27 -1.19 2.52 -4.90
CA ASN A 27 -0.62 1.23 -5.29
C ASN A 27 -1.71 0.26 -5.76
N PHE A 28 -2.35 0.58 -6.87
CA PHE A 28 -3.36 -0.28 -7.51
C PHE A 28 -2.77 -1.00 -8.71
N GLU A 29 -3.18 -2.25 -8.89
CA GLU A 29 -3.01 -2.95 -10.16
C GLU A 29 -4.19 -2.55 -11.07
N PHE A 30 -3.91 -2.23 -12.33
CA PHE A 30 -4.96 -1.80 -13.28
C PHE A 30 -5.19 -2.85 -14.37
N MET A 31 -6.45 -3.08 -14.70
CA MET A 31 -6.88 -3.82 -15.88
C MET A 31 -7.79 -2.94 -16.72
N ILE A 32 -7.52 -2.89 -18.02
CA ILE A 32 -8.27 -2.06 -18.97
C ILE A 32 -9.20 -2.95 -19.82
N LEU A 33 -10.45 -2.53 -19.98
CA LEU A 33 -11.43 -3.11 -20.89
C LEU A 33 -11.64 -2.16 -22.07
N SER A 34 -11.67 -2.67 -23.29
CA SER A 34 -11.61 -1.80 -24.46
C SER A 34 -12.26 -2.41 -25.69
N GLY A 35 -12.72 -1.54 -26.59
CA GLY A 35 -13.42 -1.90 -27.82
C GLY A 35 -12.50 -2.36 -28.94
N TYR A 36 -13.12 -2.88 -30.01
CA TYR A 36 -12.44 -3.49 -31.16
C TYR A 36 -11.52 -2.55 -31.97
N GLN A 37 -11.59 -1.23 -31.75
CA GLN A 37 -10.91 -0.20 -32.55
C GLN A 37 -9.86 0.61 -31.75
N GLU A 38 -9.43 0.11 -30.60
CA GLU A 38 -8.71 0.90 -29.59
C GLU A 38 -7.24 0.45 -29.39
N PHE A 39 -6.55 0.03 -30.47
CA PHE A 39 -5.16 -0.48 -30.41
C PHE A 39 -4.12 0.55 -29.94
N ASP A 40 -4.34 1.85 -30.16
CA ASP A 40 -3.41 2.87 -29.67
C ASP A 40 -3.49 3.00 -28.14
N TYR A 41 -4.70 2.90 -27.58
CA TYR A 41 -4.94 2.91 -26.13
C TYR A 41 -4.35 1.68 -25.43
N LEU A 42 -4.26 0.55 -26.14
CA LEU A 42 -3.57 -0.64 -25.68
C LEU A 42 -2.11 -0.34 -25.33
N LYS A 43 -1.40 0.29 -26.25
CA LYS A 43 0.02 0.61 -26.10
C LYS A 43 0.24 1.60 -24.97
N GLU A 44 -0.61 2.62 -24.90
CA GLU A 44 -0.55 3.65 -23.86
C GLU A 44 -0.87 3.08 -22.47
N GLY A 45 -1.91 2.26 -22.33
CA GLY A 45 -2.25 1.61 -21.07
C GLY A 45 -1.14 0.70 -20.55
N MET A 46 -0.47 -0.03 -21.43
CA MET A 46 0.71 -0.83 -21.06
C MET A 46 1.89 0.04 -20.63
N GLN A 47 2.11 1.21 -21.25
CA GLN A 47 3.12 2.18 -20.84
C GLN A 47 2.82 2.81 -19.48
N LEU A 48 1.53 3.04 -19.19
CA LEU A 48 1.03 3.45 -17.89
C LEU A 48 0.99 2.28 -16.88
N GLY A 49 1.60 1.13 -17.16
CA GLY A 49 1.74 0.06 -16.17
C GLY A 49 0.45 -0.72 -15.86
N ALA A 50 -0.56 -0.65 -16.73
CA ALA A 50 -1.69 -1.58 -16.63
C ALA A 50 -1.17 -3.02 -16.73
N VAL A 51 -1.61 -3.87 -15.81
CA VAL A 51 -1.13 -5.26 -15.70
C VAL A 51 -1.71 -6.12 -16.80
N ASN A 52 -2.90 -5.78 -17.27
CA ASN A 52 -3.56 -6.53 -18.30
C ASN A 52 -4.60 -5.70 -19.05
N TYR A 53 -4.94 -6.16 -20.25
CA TYR A 53 -5.97 -5.58 -21.09
C TYR A 53 -6.88 -6.67 -21.64
N LEU A 54 -8.20 -6.41 -21.70
CA LEU A 54 -9.18 -7.34 -22.25
C LEU A 54 -10.04 -6.64 -23.32
N MET A 55 -10.17 -7.31 -24.46
CA MET A 55 -10.98 -6.82 -25.56
C MET A 55 -12.45 -7.17 -25.36
N LYS A 56 -13.35 -6.24 -25.68
CA LYS A 56 -14.80 -6.44 -25.65
C LYS A 56 -15.29 -7.09 -26.96
N PRO A 57 -16.27 -8.01 -26.90
CA PRO A 57 -16.89 -8.57 -25.70
C PRO A 57 -15.93 -9.46 -24.92
N VAL A 58 -15.88 -9.28 -23.60
CA VAL A 58 -14.87 -9.92 -22.75
C VAL A 58 -15.02 -11.44 -22.76
N ASN A 59 -13.95 -12.14 -23.14
CA ASN A 59 -13.90 -13.59 -23.04
C ASN A 59 -13.75 -14.01 -21.57
N LYS A 60 -14.68 -14.84 -21.08
CA LYS A 60 -14.69 -15.29 -19.68
C LYS A 60 -13.43 -16.06 -19.28
N PHE A 61 -12.89 -16.90 -20.18
CA PHE A 61 -11.68 -17.66 -19.89
C PHE A 61 -10.47 -16.73 -19.76
N GLU A 62 -10.34 -15.78 -20.67
CA GLU A 62 -9.25 -14.80 -20.66
C GLU A 62 -9.30 -13.91 -19.41
N LEU A 63 -10.49 -13.46 -19.02
CA LEU A 63 -10.69 -12.71 -17.78
C LEU A 63 -10.26 -13.52 -16.56
N ILE A 64 -10.69 -14.79 -16.45
CA ILE A 64 -10.33 -15.65 -15.31
C ILE A 64 -8.82 -15.85 -15.22
N GLU A 65 -8.16 -16.12 -16.34
CA GLU A 65 -6.70 -16.31 -16.36
C GLU A 65 -5.96 -15.02 -15.97
N SER A 66 -6.46 -13.88 -16.42
CA SER A 66 -5.90 -12.57 -16.08
C SER A 66 -6.06 -12.25 -14.59
N LEU A 67 -7.24 -12.52 -14.03
CA LEU A 67 -7.51 -12.34 -12.60
C LEU A 67 -6.65 -13.26 -11.73
N LYS A 68 -6.42 -14.51 -12.14
CA LYS A 68 -5.50 -15.42 -11.43
C LYS A 68 -4.09 -14.86 -11.34
N LYS A 69 -3.55 -14.37 -12.46
CA LYS A 69 -2.20 -13.77 -12.50
C LYS A 69 -2.10 -12.55 -11.60
N ILE A 70 -3.10 -11.66 -11.67
CA ILE A 70 -3.15 -10.46 -10.82
C ILE A 70 -3.27 -10.83 -9.35
N LYS A 71 -4.11 -11.81 -9.01
CA LYS A 71 -4.23 -12.32 -7.64
C LYS A 71 -2.88 -12.79 -7.11
N THR A 72 -2.16 -13.64 -7.86
CA THR A 72 -0.83 -14.12 -7.44
C THR A 72 0.13 -12.97 -7.17
N ARG A 73 0.13 -11.94 -8.02
CA ARG A 73 0.98 -10.77 -7.85
C ARG A 73 0.61 -9.94 -6.61
N LEU A 74 -0.68 -9.71 -6.38
CA LEU A 74 -1.17 -9.01 -5.18
C LEU A 74 -0.86 -9.80 -3.89
N ASP A 75 -1.02 -11.12 -3.93
CA ASP A 75 -0.70 -12.00 -2.79
C ASP A 75 0.81 -11.91 -2.45
N GLN A 76 1.68 -11.93 -3.47
CA GLN A 76 3.13 -11.76 -3.29
C GLN A 76 3.51 -10.39 -2.73
N GLN A 77 2.87 -9.32 -3.20
CA GLN A 77 3.11 -7.96 -2.67
C GLN A 77 2.68 -7.84 -1.20
N ASN A 78 1.52 -8.42 -0.85
CA ASN A 78 1.06 -8.45 0.54
C ASN A 78 1.99 -9.27 1.44
N GLU A 79 2.47 -10.42 0.97
CA GLU A 79 3.43 -11.23 1.71
C GLU A 79 4.72 -10.45 1.95
N GLN A 80 5.29 -9.82 0.92
CA GLN A 80 6.50 -8.98 1.06
C GLN A 80 6.28 -7.84 2.05
N LYS A 81 5.14 -7.15 1.98
CA LYS A 81 4.79 -6.08 2.92
C LYS A 81 4.69 -6.61 4.36
N ASN A 82 4.03 -7.74 4.57
CA ASN A 82 3.89 -8.35 5.89
C ASN A 82 5.26 -8.80 6.45
N GLN A 83 6.15 -9.35 5.61
CA GLN A 83 7.51 -9.69 6.02
C GLN A 83 8.31 -8.46 6.42
N GLN A 84 8.18 -7.36 5.67
CA GLN A 84 8.81 -6.07 6.03
C GLN A 84 8.29 -5.54 7.36
N GLU A 85 6.97 -5.60 7.60
CA GLU A 85 6.36 -5.16 8.86
C GLU A 85 6.86 -6.00 10.04
N ILE A 86 6.90 -7.33 9.92
CA ILE A 86 7.45 -8.21 10.96
C ILE A 86 8.93 -7.92 11.22
N TYR A 87 9.72 -7.71 10.16
CA TYR A 87 11.15 -7.38 10.30
C TYR A 87 11.33 -6.04 11.03
N GLN A 88 10.53 -5.03 10.71
CA GLN A 88 10.52 -3.74 11.40
C GLN A 88 10.14 -3.89 12.87
N GLU A 89 9.14 -4.70 13.20
CA GLU A 89 8.74 -4.97 14.59
C GLU A 89 9.87 -5.65 15.38
N LEU A 90 10.56 -6.62 14.76
CA LEU A 90 11.69 -7.30 15.37
C LEU A 90 12.85 -6.34 15.65
N LEU A 91 13.25 -5.56 14.64
CA LEU A 91 14.29 -4.54 14.76
C LEU A 91 13.94 -3.53 15.84
N PHE A 92 12.70 -3.03 15.86
CA PHE A 92 12.24 -2.12 16.89
C PHE A 92 12.30 -2.72 18.30
N SER A 93 11.95 -4.00 18.47
CA SER A 93 12.08 -4.69 19.75
C SER A 93 13.52 -4.82 20.20
N GLN A 94 14.45 -5.10 19.28
CA GLN A 94 15.89 -5.20 19.58
C GLN A 94 16.50 -3.84 19.92
N TRP A 95 16.03 -2.77 19.26
CA TRP A 95 16.43 -1.40 19.58
C TRP A 95 16.03 -1.05 21.01
N LEU A 96 14.81 -1.40 21.42
CA LEU A 96 14.30 -1.15 22.76
C LEU A 96 15.08 -1.93 23.85
N SER A 97 15.65 -3.09 23.52
CA SER A 97 16.47 -3.89 24.44
C SER A 97 17.95 -3.50 24.44
N GLU A 98 18.36 -2.46 23.70
CA GLU A 98 19.76 -2.08 23.49
C GLU A 98 20.61 -3.22 22.89
N GLU A 99 19.99 -4.09 22.09
CA GLU A 99 20.61 -5.28 21.48
C GLU A 99 20.95 -5.10 19.99
N LEU A 100 20.80 -3.90 19.44
CA LEU A 100 21.14 -3.60 18.05
C LEU A 100 22.57 -3.08 17.87
N ASP A 101 23.09 -3.27 16.66
CA ASP A 101 24.30 -2.60 16.21
C ASP A 101 24.00 -1.22 15.61
N GLU A 102 25.03 -0.36 15.53
CA GLU A 102 24.89 1.02 15.05
C GLU A 102 24.27 1.11 13.64
N ALA A 103 24.56 0.13 12.77
CA ALA A 103 24.02 0.10 11.41
C ALA A 103 22.49 -0.14 11.39
N SER A 104 22.00 -1.05 12.23
CA SER A 104 20.56 -1.33 12.35
C SER A 104 19.83 -0.17 13.04
N GLU A 105 20.47 0.53 13.96
CA GLU A 105 19.90 1.74 14.58
C GLU A 105 19.69 2.86 13.56
N GLU A 106 20.69 3.16 12.73
CA GLU A 106 20.57 4.15 11.66
C GLU A 106 19.44 3.82 10.68
N GLU A 107 19.29 2.53 10.33
CA GLU A 107 18.22 2.06 9.46
C GLU A 107 16.83 2.31 10.05
N ILE A 108 16.62 1.98 11.34
CA ILE A 108 15.34 2.20 12.02
C ILE A 108 15.03 3.70 12.15
N ILE A 109 16.02 4.52 12.53
CA ILE A 109 15.87 5.96 12.69
C ILE A 109 15.50 6.63 11.35
N GLY A 110 16.13 6.21 10.25
CA GLY A 110 15.81 6.68 8.91
C GLY A 110 14.36 6.37 8.51
N GLN A 111 13.87 5.18 8.82
CA GLN A 111 12.51 4.76 8.48
C GLN A 111 11.43 5.46 9.31
N ILE A 112 11.68 5.74 10.59
CA ILE A 112 10.75 6.50 11.46
C ILE A 112 10.62 7.95 10.98
N SER A 113 11.71 8.54 10.46
CA SER A 113 11.75 9.91 9.95
C SER A 113 10.92 10.11 8.66
N GLU A 114 10.86 9.10 7.79
CA GLU A 114 10.26 9.24 6.45
C GLU A 114 8.75 8.97 6.35
N LYS A 115 8.12 8.24 7.28
CA LYS A 115 6.70 7.81 7.13
C LYS A 115 5.90 7.86 8.42
N GLN A 116 5.13 8.95 8.56
CA GLN A 116 4.06 9.17 9.55
C GLN A 116 4.45 9.01 11.04
N HIS A 117 3.83 9.84 11.87
CA HIS A 117 4.01 9.83 13.32
C HIS A 117 3.61 8.47 13.91
N ARG A 118 4.57 7.61 14.23
CA ARG A 118 4.33 6.40 15.03
C ARG A 118 4.40 6.77 16.51
N ILE A 119 3.26 6.78 17.20
CA ILE A 119 3.20 7.00 18.64
C ILE A 119 3.60 5.70 19.35
N VAL A 120 4.75 5.72 20.02
CA VAL A 120 5.18 4.61 20.88
C VAL A 120 4.76 4.93 22.32
N LEU A 121 3.78 4.21 22.85
CA LEU A 121 3.41 4.27 24.27
C LEU A 121 4.30 3.30 25.06
N ILE A 122 5.40 3.80 25.62
CA ILE A 122 6.25 3.02 26.54
C ILE A 122 5.69 3.14 27.95
N GLN A 123 5.11 2.05 28.48
CA GLN A 123 4.72 1.98 29.88
C GLN A 123 5.90 1.49 30.73
N LEU A 124 6.67 2.43 31.28
CA LEU A 124 7.72 2.12 32.26
C LEU A 124 7.06 1.70 33.58
N SER A 125 7.16 0.42 33.92
CA SER A 125 6.68 -0.11 35.19
C SER A 125 7.66 0.23 36.32
N ARG A 126 7.45 1.41 36.93
CA ARG A 126 7.16 1.61 38.37
C ARG A 126 7.59 3.00 38.83
N ILE A 127 6.70 3.96 38.65
CA ILE A 127 6.24 4.85 39.73
C ILE A 127 4.72 4.98 39.53
N HIS A 128 3.93 4.76 40.58
CA HIS A 128 2.52 5.16 40.57
C HIS A 128 2.50 6.70 40.53
N ASP A 129 2.56 7.28 39.34
CA ASP A 129 2.28 8.70 39.15
C ASP A 129 0.81 8.87 38.73
N PRO A 130 -0.08 9.34 39.63
CA PRO A 130 -1.49 9.54 39.33
C PRO A 130 -1.72 10.58 38.23
N LEU A 131 -0.78 11.50 38.01
CA LEU A 131 -0.94 12.60 37.06
C LEU A 131 -0.90 12.10 35.62
N ILE A 132 0.00 11.18 35.29
CA ILE A 132 0.12 10.63 33.92
C ILE A 132 -1.14 9.83 33.55
N ASN A 133 -1.63 9.00 34.47
CA ASN A 133 -2.86 8.23 34.24
C ASN A 133 -4.11 9.12 34.10
N THR A 134 -4.15 10.23 34.84
CA THR A 134 -5.23 11.20 34.73
C THR A 134 -5.17 11.93 33.39
N TRP A 135 -3.99 12.39 33.00
CA TRP A 135 -3.78 13.07 31.71
C TRP A 135 -4.10 12.15 30.51
N LEU A 136 -3.65 10.89 30.53
CA LEU A 136 -3.93 9.92 29.46
C LEU A 136 -5.44 9.63 29.33
N LYS A 137 -6.16 9.51 30.45
CA LYS A 137 -7.62 9.32 30.43
C LYS A 137 -8.35 10.54 29.86
N GLU A 138 -7.89 11.74 30.19
CA GLU A 138 -8.49 12.98 29.69
C GLU A 138 -8.23 13.20 28.20
N HIS A 139 -7.12 12.68 27.67
CA HIS A 139 -6.69 12.89 26.27
C HIS A 139 -6.79 11.63 25.40
N GLN A 140 -7.56 10.62 25.82
CA GLN A 140 -7.74 9.36 25.08
C GLN A 140 -8.15 9.56 23.61
N GLN A 141 -8.91 10.61 23.29
CA GLN A 141 -9.35 10.90 21.92
C GLN A 141 -8.21 11.29 20.95
N ILE A 142 -7.04 11.68 21.46
CA ILE A 142 -5.89 12.10 20.64
C ILE A 142 -5.11 10.89 20.09
N PHE A 143 -5.22 9.73 20.74
CA PHE A 143 -4.43 8.53 20.42
C PHE A 143 -5.18 7.48 19.61
N TYR A 144 -6.48 7.71 19.33
CA TYR A 144 -7.31 6.83 18.52
C TYR A 144 -7.80 7.58 17.27
N TYR A 145 -6.89 7.82 16.32
CA TYR A 145 -7.20 8.11 14.91
C TYR A 145 -6.06 7.64 14.01
#